data_AF-A0A7J3WNK5-F1
#
_entry.id   AF-A0A7J3WNK5-F1
#
_cell.length_a   1.000
_cell.length_b   1.000
_cell.length_c   1.000
_cell.angle_alpha   90.00
_cell.angle_beta   90.00
_cell.angle_gamma   90.00
#
_symmetry.space_group_name_H-M   'P 1'
#
loop_
_entity.id
_entity.type
_entity.pdbx_description
1 polymer ?
#
loop_
_entity_poly.entity_id
_entity_poly.type
_entity_poly.pdbx_seq_one_letter_code
_entity_poly.pdbx_strand_id
1 'polypeptide(L)'
;MNITRTIMGNLRVVLWLIMLIGALVAISPTYGGDGFSSNLEFGIEIEGGSTIILELQGNLVQLQGERDLIVEHLIEQSAEVDITKVSSNDETITYSVDDLASVKNDITLATTWATTTFDEDENTFTVEVTVNQAHAQLLSSVTNGSKVTLVSFEDAEWFEVRRSLTEEEEQMINEMTRDEFEEHLLGWYDEQLGDLATVTALQNRVSPQTTQETRDILSTKLNYLGLADIPVKTISDNRYIEVEFAATELEQA
;
A
#
# COMPACT_ATOMS: atom_id res chain seq x y z
N MET A 1 -13.00 -66.88 -23.74
CA MET A 1 -11.98 -66.39 -22.79
C MET A 1 -12.66 -65.35 -21.91
N ASN A 2 -12.93 -65.67 -20.62
CA ASN A 2 -13.75 -64.82 -19.76
C ASN A 2 -12.92 -63.60 -19.30
N ILE A 3 -13.14 -62.47 -19.98
CA ILE A 3 -12.47 -61.19 -19.76
C ILE A 3 -12.53 -60.77 -18.27
N THR A 4 -13.65 -61.06 -17.59
CA THR A 4 -13.84 -60.82 -16.15
C THR A 4 -12.81 -61.52 -15.26
N ARG A 5 -12.38 -62.73 -15.62
CA ARG A 5 -11.41 -63.52 -14.83
C ARG A 5 -9.98 -63.00 -15.01
N THR A 6 -9.66 -62.44 -16.18
CA THR A 6 -8.36 -61.80 -16.46
C THR A 6 -8.25 -60.43 -15.80
N ILE A 7 -9.35 -59.67 -15.73
CA ILE A 7 -9.41 -58.34 -15.09
C ILE A 7 -9.32 -58.46 -13.56
N MET A 8 -10.12 -59.35 -12.94
CA MET A 8 -10.10 -59.52 -11.48
C MET A 8 -8.87 -60.28 -10.94
N GLY A 9 -8.12 -60.96 -11.81
CA GLY A 9 -6.90 -61.67 -11.44
C GLY A 9 -5.68 -60.77 -11.29
N ASN A 10 -5.72 -59.53 -11.79
CA ASN A 10 -4.62 -58.59 -11.72
C ASN A 10 -4.90 -57.51 -10.65
N LEU A 11 -4.21 -57.60 -9.52
CA LEU A 11 -4.37 -56.68 -8.39
C LEU A 11 -4.23 -55.21 -8.81
N ARG A 12 -3.37 -54.89 -9.78
CA ARG A 12 -3.20 -53.52 -10.29
C ARG A 12 -4.47 -53.00 -10.96
N VAL A 13 -5.14 -53.86 -11.73
CA VAL A 13 -6.38 -53.53 -12.44
C VAL A 13 -7.54 -53.39 -11.46
N VAL A 14 -7.60 -54.27 -10.45
CA VAL A 14 -8.62 -54.18 -9.39
C VAL A 14 -8.48 -52.91 -8.57
N LEU A 15 -7.25 -52.53 -8.18
CA LEU A 15 -7.00 -51.27 -7.47
C LEU A 15 -7.39 -50.05 -8.30
N TRP A 16 -7.05 -50.03 -9.59
CA TRP A 16 -7.47 -48.97 -10.51
C TRP A 16 -8.99 -48.87 -10.61
N LEU A 17 -9.68 -50.00 -10.69
CA LEU A 17 -11.15 -50.04 -10.78
C LEU A 17 -11.80 -49.50 -9.51
N ILE A 18 -11.28 -49.86 -8.34
CA ILE A 18 -11.78 -49.37 -7.05
C ILE A 18 -11.57 -47.86 -6.93
N MET A 19 -10.39 -47.36 -7.31
CA MET A 19 -10.08 -45.93 -7.26
C MET A 19 -10.96 -45.13 -8.23
N LEU A 20 -11.20 -45.66 -9.43
CA LEU A 20 -12.09 -45.05 -10.43
C LEU A 20 -13.54 -44.99 -9.92
N ILE A 21 -14.06 -46.07 -9.36
CA ILE A 21 -15.42 -46.13 -8.82
C ILE A 21 -15.54 -45.19 -7.61
N GLY A 22 -14.54 -45.18 -6.73
CA GLY A 22 -14.49 -44.27 -5.58
C GLY A 22 -14.51 -42.79 -6.00
N ALA A 23 -13.72 -42.43 -7.02
CA ALA A 23 -13.73 -41.08 -7.58
C ALA A 23 -15.10 -40.73 -8.17
N LEU A 24 -15.73 -41.66 -8.90
CA LEU A 24 -17.05 -41.44 -9.51
C LEU A 24 -18.13 -41.15 -8.47
N VAL A 25 -18.10 -41.87 -7.34
CA VAL A 25 -19.03 -41.66 -6.22
C VAL A 25 -18.75 -40.35 -5.49
N ALA A 26 -17.48 -39.96 -5.36
CA ALA A 26 -17.11 -38.72 -4.71
C ALA A 26 -17.64 -37.48 -5.46
N ILE A 27 -17.61 -37.49 -6.80
CA ILE A 27 -18.04 -36.37 -7.65
C ILE A 27 -19.47 -36.49 -8.21
N SER A 28 -20.19 -37.59 -7.91
CA SER A 28 -21.50 -37.84 -8.53
C SER A 28 -22.54 -36.86 -8.00
N PRO A 29 -23.28 -36.17 -8.89
CA PRO A 29 -24.42 -35.37 -8.46
C PRO A 29 -25.58 -36.26 -8.01
N THR A 30 -26.28 -35.83 -6.97
CA THR A 30 -27.52 -36.45 -6.49
C THR A 30 -28.71 -35.55 -6.79
N TYR A 31 -29.81 -36.16 -7.24
CA TYR A 31 -31.06 -35.46 -7.50
C TYR A 31 -32.06 -35.77 -6.37
N GLY A 32 -32.58 -34.73 -5.73
CA GLY A 32 -33.53 -34.82 -4.63
C GLY A 32 -34.73 -33.88 -4.80
N GLY A 33 -35.62 -33.85 -3.80
CA GLY A 33 -36.85 -33.05 -3.80
C GLY A 33 -36.64 -31.53 -3.89
N ASP A 34 -35.45 -31.04 -3.51
CA ASP A 34 -35.03 -29.63 -3.58
C ASP A 34 -34.12 -29.31 -4.78
N GLY A 35 -33.92 -30.25 -5.72
CA GLY A 35 -33.13 -30.01 -6.94
C GLY A 35 -31.82 -30.79 -7.04
N PHE A 36 -30.83 -30.19 -7.70
CA PHE A 36 -29.51 -30.77 -7.98
C PHE A 36 -28.55 -30.47 -6.80
N SER A 37 -28.00 -31.50 -6.18
CA SER A 37 -26.93 -31.37 -5.17
C SER A 37 -25.69 -32.15 -5.58
N SER A 38 -24.52 -31.56 -5.40
CA SER A 38 -23.22 -32.16 -5.73
C SER A 38 -22.26 -31.96 -4.56
N ASN A 39 -21.28 -32.84 -4.40
CA ASN A 39 -20.18 -32.66 -3.45
C ASN A 39 -19.03 -31.82 -4.05
N LEU A 40 -19.31 -31.09 -5.12
CA LEU A 40 -18.36 -30.18 -5.76
C LEU A 40 -18.67 -28.77 -5.27
N GLU A 41 -17.67 -28.11 -4.70
CA GLU A 41 -17.70 -26.66 -4.47
C GLU A 41 -17.53 -25.98 -5.84
N PHE A 42 -18.49 -25.15 -6.22
CA PHE A 42 -18.42 -24.40 -7.46
C PHE A 42 -17.97 -22.97 -7.15
N GLY A 43 -17.26 -22.34 -8.09
CA GLY A 43 -16.92 -20.93 -7.94
C GLY A 43 -18.18 -20.05 -8.01
N ILE A 44 -18.03 -18.79 -7.57
CA ILE A 44 -19.10 -17.78 -7.58
C ILE A 44 -19.72 -17.57 -8.97
N GLU A 45 -19.00 -17.90 -10.04
CA GLU A 45 -19.47 -17.81 -11.41
C GLU A 45 -20.61 -18.80 -11.74
N ILE A 46 -20.78 -19.84 -10.92
CA ILE A 46 -21.83 -20.86 -11.07
C ILE A 46 -22.85 -20.78 -9.91
N GLU A 47 -22.39 -20.55 -8.68
CA GLU A 47 -23.25 -20.55 -7.48
C GLU A 47 -23.93 -19.18 -7.24
N GLY A 48 -23.42 -18.13 -7.89
CA GLY A 48 -23.84 -16.75 -7.67
C GLY A 48 -23.00 -16.08 -6.57
N GLY A 49 -22.57 -14.84 -6.84
CA GLY A 49 -21.75 -14.04 -5.92
C GLY A 49 -21.17 -12.81 -6.61
N SER A 50 -20.35 -12.05 -5.89
CA SER A 50 -19.59 -10.91 -6.45
C SER A 50 -18.14 -10.93 -5.99
N THR A 51 -17.24 -10.53 -6.88
CA THR A 51 -15.83 -10.30 -6.54
C THR A 51 -15.55 -8.81 -6.55
N ILE A 52 -14.89 -8.32 -5.51
CA ILE A 52 -14.31 -6.98 -5.48
C ILE A 52 -12.79 -7.12 -5.54
N ILE A 53 -12.18 -6.43 -6.50
CA ILE A 53 -10.73 -6.29 -6.60
C ILE A 53 -10.38 -4.86 -6.19
N LEU A 54 -9.54 -4.73 -5.17
CA LEU A 54 -9.13 -3.45 -4.60
C LEU A 54 -7.66 -3.20 -4.92
N GLU A 55 -7.34 -2.02 -5.43
CA GLU A 55 -5.97 -1.48 -5.51
C GLU A 55 -5.82 -0.40 -4.44
N LEU A 56 -4.76 -0.49 -3.63
CA LEU A 56 -4.49 0.52 -2.62
C LEU A 56 -3.80 1.72 -3.26
N GLN A 57 -4.37 2.91 -3.07
CA GLN A 57 -3.83 4.16 -3.58
C GLN A 57 -2.57 4.57 -2.79
N GLY A 58 -1.50 4.86 -3.52
CA GLY A 58 -0.24 5.33 -2.98
C GLY A 58 0.90 5.22 -3.98
N ASN A 59 2.04 5.82 -3.65
CA ASN A 59 3.23 5.77 -4.49
C ASN A 59 4.44 5.29 -3.69
N LEU A 60 5.27 4.46 -4.29
CA LEU A 60 6.64 4.22 -3.82
C LEU A 60 7.54 5.19 -4.55
N VAL A 61 8.27 6.02 -3.80
CA VAL A 61 9.12 7.08 -4.34
C VAL A 61 10.54 6.94 -3.80
N GLN A 62 11.53 7.01 -4.68
CA GLN A 62 12.93 7.23 -4.32
C GLN A 62 13.31 8.67 -4.65
N LEU A 63 13.98 9.32 -3.71
CA LEU A 63 14.26 10.75 -3.75
C LEU A 63 15.75 10.98 -3.52
N GLN A 64 16.32 11.93 -4.26
CA GLN A 64 17.65 12.48 -4.00
C GLN A 64 17.52 13.98 -3.79
N GLY A 65 18.00 14.48 -2.65
CA GLY A 65 17.97 15.90 -2.32
C GLY A 65 18.84 16.20 -1.10
N GLU A 66 19.31 17.44 -1.00
CA GLU A 66 20.22 17.86 0.07
C GLU A 66 19.42 18.18 1.34
N ARG A 67 19.67 17.45 2.42
CA ARG A 67 18.90 17.56 3.67
C ARG A 67 18.82 18.99 4.18
N ASP A 68 19.94 19.70 4.20
CA ASP A 68 20.00 21.06 4.77
C ASP A 68 19.10 22.05 4.03
N LEU A 69 19.11 22.01 2.69
CA LEU A 69 18.27 22.87 1.85
C LEU A 69 16.78 22.56 2.03
N ILE A 70 16.45 21.27 2.15
CA ILE A 70 15.08 20.81 2.38
C ILE A 70 14.57 21.32 3.73
N VAL A 71 15.35 21.14 4.80
CA VAL A 71 14.95 21.56 6.15
C VAL A 71 14.82 23.07 6.25
N GLU A 72 15.74 23.80 5.62
CA GLU A 72 15.69 25.26 5.54
C GLU A 72 14.38 25.71 4.87
N HIS A 73 14.10 25.20 3.66
CA HIS A 73 12.86 25.51 2.95
C HIS A 73 11.59 25.17 3.75
N LEU A 74 11.54 23.99 4.38
CA LEU A 74 10.38 23.57 5.17
C LEU A 74 10.09 24.53 6.33
N ILE A 75 11.13 25.02 7.00
CA ILE A 75 11.01 25.95 8.12
C ILE A 75 10.61 27.34 7.61
N GLU A 76 11.32 27.88 6.60
CA GLU A 76 11.05 29.21 6.06
C GLU A 76 9.63 29.33 5.51
N GLN A 77 9.16 28.32 4.77
CA GLN A 77 7.80 28.30 4.23
C GLN A 77 6.73 28.17 5.32
N SER A 78 6.97 27.38 6.36
CA SER A 78 5.96 27.09 7.38
C SER A 78 5.90 28.14 8.49
N ALA A 79 7.05 28.69 8.88
CA ALA A 79 7.15 29.72 9.91
C ALA A 79 7.05 31.14 9.33
N GLU A 80 7.18 31.31 8.01
CA GLU A 80 7.27 32.62 7.33
C GLU A 80 8.41 33.50 7.89
N VAL A 81 9.58 32.88 8.11
CA VAL A 81 10.74 33.51 8.74
C VAL A 81 11.99 33.22 7.94
N ASP A 82 12.81 34.24 7.71
CA ASP A 82 14.16 34.07 7.14
C ASP A 82 15.10 33.53 8.21
N ILE A 83 15.79 32.43 7.91
CA ILE A 83 16.77 31.82 8.81
C ILE A 83 18.16 31.81 8.15
N THR A 84 19.21 31.64 8.94
CA THR A 84 20.57 31.50 8.40
C THR A 84 21.25 30.31 9.03
N LYS A 85 21.70 29.36 8.20
CA LYS A 85 22.43 28.19 8.68
C LYS A 85 23.76 28.57 9.33
N VAL A 86 23.96 28.15 10.58
CA VAL A 86 25.18 28.36 11.37
C VAL A 86 26.10 27.14 11.28
N SER A 87 25.57 25.95 11.51
CA SER A 87 26.32 24.70 11.45
C SER A 87 25.42 23.50 11.16
N SER A 88 26.01 22.42 10.64
CA SER A 88 25.30 21.20 10.27
C SER A 88 26.20 19.98 10.45
N ASN A 89 25.63 18.89 10.93
CA ASN A 89 26.25 17.55 11.00
C ASN A 89 25.21 16.50 10.60
N ASP A 90 25.52 15.20 10.63
CA ASP A 90 24.64 14.13 10.11
C ASP A 90 23.26 14.00 10.81
N GLU A 91 23.09 14.58 12.00
CA GLU A 91 21.87 14.45 12.80
C GLU A 91 21.23 15.80 13.15
N THR A 92 21.98 16.90 13.15
CA THR A 92 21.46 18.20 13.57
C THR A 92 21.86 19.34 12.64
N ILE A 93 20.99 20.34 12.54
CA ILE A 93 21.25 21.61 11.85
C ILE A 93 20.93 22.75 12.82
N THR A 94 21.84 23.71 12.94
CA THR A 94 21.69 24.91 13.76
C THR A 94 21.50 26.12 12.87
N TYR A 95 20.48 26.91 13.16
CA TYR A 95 20.11 28.13 12.46
C TYR A 95 20.12 29.32 13.41
N SER A 96 20.42 30.50 12.89
CA SER A 96 20.26 31.79 13.56
C SER A 96 19.08 32.55 12.96
N VAL A 97 18.42 33.37 13.79
CA VAL A 97 17.33 34.26 13.39
C VAL A 97 17.45 35.59 14.12
N ASP A 98 17.00 36.69 13.52
CA ASP A 98 17.21 38.04 14.05
C ASP A 98 16.55 38.28 15.43
N ASP A 99 15.31 37.81 15.60
CA ASP A 99 14.55 37.95 16.85
C ASP A 99 13.86 36.62 17.20
N LEU A 100 14.63 35.71 17.80
CA LEU A 100 14.13 34.38 18.13
C LEU A 100 12.91 34.43 19.06
N ALA A 101 12.87 35.41 19.97
CA ALA A 101 11.79 35.53 20.95
C ALA A 101 10.43 35.79 20.29
N SER A 102 10.38 36.51 19.17
CA SER A 102 9.11 36.77 18.46
C SER A 102 8.65 35.59 17.60
N VAL A 103 9.58 34.83 17.01
CA VAL A 103 9.25 33.76 16.06
C VAL A 103 9.27 32.35 16.65
N LYS A 104 9.65 32.19 17.92
CA LYS A 104 9.82 30.89 18.59
C LYS A 104 8.61 29.97 18.46
N ASN A 105 7.40 30.52 18.60
CA ASN A 105 6.16 29.74 18.49
C ASN A 105 5.94 29.24 17.06
N ASP A 106 6.20 30.07 16.06
CA ASP A 106 6.02 29.73 14.65
C ASP A 106 7.04 28.67 14.22
N ILE A 107 8.29 28.79 14.65
CA ILE A 107 9.32 27.75 14.45
C ILE A 107 8.92 26.45 15.14
N THR A 108 8.37 26.52 16.36
CA THR A 108 7.91 25.32 17.08
C THR A 108 6.79 24.60 16.32
N LEU A 109 5.85 25.34 15.71
CA LEU A 109 4.79 24.76 14.88
C LEU A 109 5.35 24.21 13.56
N ALA A 110 6.27 24.94 12.92
CA ALA A 110 6.93 24.54 11.68
C ALA A 110 7.79 23.29 11.81
N THR A 111 8.30 23.00 13.02
CA THR A 111 9.22 21.88 13.28
C THR A 111 8.60 20.74 14.09
N THR A 112 7.27 20.61 14.11
CA THR A 112 6.55 19.52 14.81
C THR A 112 6.95 18.10 14.39
N TRP A 113 7.60 17.97 13.23
CA TRP A 113 8.11 16.71 12.68
C TRP A 113 9.55 16.38 13.13
N ALA A 114 10.20 17.26 13.88
CA ALA A 114 11.55 17.12 14.39
C ALA A 114 11.66 17.54 15.87
N THR A 115 12.81 17.26 16.48
CA THR A 115 13.13 17.79 17.81
C THR A 115 13.87 19.10 17.65
N THR A 116 13.33 20.19 18.22
CA THR A 116 13.92 21.53 18.15
C THR A 116 14.30 22.04 19.53
N THR A 117 15.55 22.49 19.68
CA THR A 117 16.07 23.13 20.89
C THR A 117 16.41 24.58 20.60
N PHE A 118 16.08 25.48 21.53
CA PHE A 118 16.24 26.92 21.38
C PHE A 118 17.30 27.48 22.33
N ASP A 119 18.12 28.39 21.84
CA ASP A 119 19.05 29.20 22.61
C ASP A 119 18.71 30.69 22.40
N GLU A 120 18.03 31.28 23.39
CA GLU A 120 17.61 32.68 23.36
C GLU A 120 18.76 33.67 23.62
N ASP A 121 19.85 33.21 24.24
CA ASP A 121 21.01 34.07 24.49
C ASP A 121 21.81 34.29 23.20
N GLU A 122 21.88 33.27 22.34
CA GLU A 122 22.55 33.32 21.04
C GLU A 122 21.62 33.63 19.85
N ASN A 123 20.30 33.74 20.08
CA ASN A 123 19.28 33.81 19.02
C ASN A 123 19.41 32.68 17.98
N THR A 124 19.68 31.46 18.46
CA THR A 124 19.81 30.28 17.60
C THR A 124 18.82 29.19 17.99
N PHE A 125 18.56 28.29 17.05
CA PHE A 125 17.83 27.06 17.31
C PHE A 125 18.46 25.90 16.57
N THR A 126 18.39 24.71 17.15
CA THR A 126 18.94 23.47 16.58
C THR A 126 17.83 22.48 16.35
N VAL A 127 17.77 21.95 15.12
CA VAL A 127 16.80 20.95 14.67
C VAL A 127 17.52 19.62 14.52
N GLU A 128 17.05 18.58 15.21
CA GLU A 128 17.51 17.21 15.06
C GLU A 128 16.69 16.50 13.98
N VAL A 129 17.35 16.19 12.86
CA VAL A 129 16.75 15.67 11.64
C VAL A 129 17.75 14.85 10.83
N THR A 130 17.38 13.60 10.54
CA THR A 130 18.08 12.74 9.58
C THR A 130 17.66 13.04 8.14
N VAL A 131 18.47 12.59 7.17
CA VAL A 131 18.13 12.70 5.73
C VAL A 131 16.76 12.10 5.43
N ASN A 132 16.49 10.90 5.94
CA ASN A 132 15.22 10.21 5.70
C ASN A 132 14.01 10.94 6.31
N GLN A 133 14.18 11.58 7.47
CA GLN A 133 13.13 12.40 8.06
C GLN A 133 12.84 13.66 7.24
N ALA A 134 13.88 14.35 6.75
CA ALA A 134 13.72 15.52 5.90
C ALA A 134 13.02 15.16 4.58
N HIS A 135 13.43 14.07 3.94
CA HIS A 135 12.80 13.55 2.71
C HIS A 135 11.34 13.15 2.95
N ALA A 136 11.05 12.43 4.03
CA ALA A 136 9.69 12.04 4.38
C ALA A 136 8.80 13.25 4.65
N GLN A 137 9.31 14.27 5.34
CA GLN A 137 8.57 15.49 5.63
C GLN A 137 8.32 16.32 4.36
N LEU A 138 9.30 16.43 3.47
CA LEU A 138 9.13 17.09 2.17
C LEU A 138 8.06 16.39 1.32
N LEU A 139 8.12 15.07 1.21
CA LEU A 139 7.11 14.30 0.49
C LEU A 139 5.72 14.49 1.12
N SER A 140 5.64 14.50 2.45
CA SER A 140 4.39 14.78 3.17
C SER A 140 3.86 16.18 2.84
N SER A 141 4.71 17.22 2.84
CA SER A 141 4.28 18.59 2.58
C SER A 141 3.77 18.77 1.15
N VAL A 142 4.47 18.25 0.14
CA VAL A 142 4.04 18.37 -1.27
C VAL A 142 2.82 17.52 -1.59
N THR A 143 2.52 16.51 -0.78
CA THR A 143 1.34 15.64 -0.93
C THR A 143 0.24 15.96 0.09
N ASN A 144 0.10 17.23 0.49
CA ASN A 144 -0.98 17.71 1.35
C ASN A 144 -1.07 16.98 2.71
N GLY A 145 0.06 16.69 3.32
CA GLY A 145 0.15 16.02 4.61
C GLY A 145 -0.11 14.51 4.54
N SER A 146 0.09 13.89 3.37
CA SER A 146 -0.07 12.44 3.24
C SER A 146 0.90 11.69 4.15
N LYS A 147 0.48 10.51 4.62
CA LYS A 147 1.36 9.67 5.44
C LYS A 147 2.48 9.12 4.58
N VAL A 148 3.73 9.44 4.95
CA VAL A 148 4.94 8.91 4.33
C VAL A 148 5.60 7.90 5.28
N THR A 149 6.05 6.77 4.76
CA THR A 149 6.72 5.74 5.56
C THR A 149 7.86 5.12 4.74
N LEU A 150 9.04 4.98 5.35
CA LEU A 150 10.16 4.29 4.74
C LEU A 150 9.91 2.78 4.78
N VAL A 151 10.01 2.12 3.63
CA VAL A 151 9.77 0.68 3.46
C VAL A 151 10.88 0.06 2.63
N SER A 152 11.14 -1.24 2.84
CA SER A 152 12.06 -2.00 2.01
C SER A 152 11.28 -2.81 0.98
N PHE A 153 11.62 -2.63 -0.30
CA PHE A 153 10.99 -3.33 -1.42
C PHE A 153 12.01 -3.55 -2.53
N GLU A 154 12.07 -4.76 -3.09
CA GLU A 154 13.02 -5.16 -4.12
C GLU A 154 14.49 -4.85 -3.77
N ASP A 155 14.89 -5.17 -2.53
CA ASP A 155 16.24 -4.92 -1.98
C ASP A 155 16.67 -3.44 -1.97
N ALA A 156 15.71 -2.51 -2.09
CA ALA A 156 15.93 -1.08 -2.00
C ALA A 156 15.01 -0.43 -0.96
N GLU A 157 15.39 0.75 -0.48
CA GLU A 157 14.54 1.58 0.37
C GLU A 157 13.68 2.50 -0.49
N TRP A 158 12.41 2.65 -0.08
CA TRP A 158 11.42 3.47 -0.76
C TRP A 158 10.63 4.27 0.27
N PHE A 159 10.24 5.48 -0.08
CA PHE A 159 9.20 6.21 0.63
C PHE A 159 7.83 5.81 0.08
N GLU A 160 7.04 5.12 0.90
CA GLU A 160 5.63 4.87 0.60
C GLU A 160 4.81 6.10 0.99
N VAL A 161 4.31 6.81 0.00
CA VAL A 161 3.44 7.98 0.14
C VAL A 161 1.99 7.55 -0.04
N ARG A 162 1.24 7.51 1.06
CA ARG A 162 -0.16 7.09 1.10
C ARG A 162 -1.07 8.27 0.81
N ARG A 163 -1.16 8.65 -0.47
CA ARG A 163 -2.02 9.73 -0.95
C ARG A 163 -3.22 9.20 -1.70
N SER A 164 -4.34 9.91 -1.59
CA SER A 164 -5.47 9.72 -2.50
C SER A 164 -5.17 10.33 -3.86
N LEU A 165 -5.72 9.72 -4.90
CA LEU A 165 -5.71 10.32 -6.23
C LEU A 165 -6.76 11.44 -6.30
N THR A 166 -6.45 12.47 -7.09
CA THR A 166 -7.44 13.48 -7.49
C THR A 166 -8.41 12.90 -8.52
N GLU A 167 -9.59 13.52 -8.70
CA GLU A 167 -10.57 13.09 -9.71
C GLU A 167 -9.98 13.08 -11.13
N GLU A 168 -9.03 13.99 -11.41
CA GLU A 168 -8.31 14.05 -12.68
C GLU A 168 -7.36 12.85 -12.84
N GLU A 169 -6.60 12.53 -11.79
CA GLU A 169 -5.72 11.35 -11.77
C GLU A 169 -6.49 10.02 -11.86
N GLU A 170 -7.68 9.96 -11.25
CA GLU A 170 -8.58 8.80 -11.40
C GLU A 170 -9.12 8.67 -12.83
N GLN A 171 -9.30 9.76 -13.58
CA GLN A 171 -9.63 9.68 -15.00
C GLN A 171 -8.41 9.21 -15.80
N MET A 172 -7.24 9.79 -15.54
CA MET A 172 -6.00 9.43 -16.22
C MET A 172 -5.64 7.95 -16.05
N ILE A 173 -5.76 7.38 -14.84
CA ILE A 173 -5.45 5.96 -14.60
C ILE A 173 -6.40 5.01 -15.35
N ASN A 174 -7.61 5.46 -15.68
CA ASN A 174 -8.59 4.68 -16.45
C ASN A 174 -8.38 4.80 -17.97
N GLU A 175 -7.75 5.87 -18.44
CA GLU A 175 -7.56 6.17 -19.86
C GLU A 175 -6.15 5.82 -20.37
N MET A 176 -5.16 5.81 -19.48
CA MET A 176 -3.74 5.65 -19.82
C MET A 176 -3.19 4.31 -19.36
N THR A 177 -2.07 3.90 -19.95
CA THR A 177 -1.31 2.79 -19.41
C THR A 177 -0.64 3.18 -18.10
N ARG A 178 -0.30 2.17 -17.29
CA ARG A 178 0.40 2.37 -16.02
C ARG A 178 1.70 3.15 -16.17
N ASP A 179 2.50 2.80 -17.18
CA ASP A 179 3.81 3.42 -17.37
C ASP A 179 3.67 4.89 -17.78
N GLU A 180 2.66 5.24 -18.58
CA GLU A 180 2.33 6.63 -18.93
C GLU A 180 1.82 7.42 -17.70
N PHE A 181 1.03 6.78 -16.84
CA PHE A 181 0.58 7.41 -15.58
C PHE A 181 1.75 7.62 -14.61
N GLU A 182 2.68 6.65 -14.50
CA GLU A 182 3.90 6.80 -13.69
C GLU A 182 4.80 7.94 -14.23
N GLU A 183 4.90 8.13 -15.55
CA GLU A 183 5.59 9.27 -16.16
C GLU A 183 4.92 10.60 -15.83
N HIS A 184 3.58 10.66 -15.87
CA HIS A 184 2.83 11.83 -15.44
C HIS A 184 3.11 12.18 -13.97
N LEU A 185 3.10 11.17 -13.08
CA LEU A 185 3.40 11.36 -11.67
C LEU A 185 4.82 11.84 -11.43
N LEU A 186 5.80 11.31 -12.17
CA LEU A 186 7.18 11.78 -12.11
C LEU A 186 7.28 13.27 -12.44
N GLY A 187 6.62 13.72 -13.51
CA GLY A 187 6.56 15.13 -13.88
C GLY A 187 5.88 15.99 -12.80
N TRP A 188 4.80 15.50 -12.21
CA TRP A 188 4.12 16.18 -11.12
C TRP A 188 5.03 16.33 -9.89
N TYR A 189 5.71 15.26 -9.45
CA TYR A 189 6.64 15.35 -8.32
C TYR A 189 7.81 16.30 -8.62
N ASP A 190 8.38 16.27 -9.82
CA ASP A 190 9.48 17.16 -10.22
C ASP A 190 9.05 18.64 -10.14
N GLU A 191 7.83 18.95 -10.59
CA GLU A 191 7.26 20.29 -10.47
C GLU A 191 7.04 20.70 -9.00
N GLN A 192 6.52 19.80 -8.16
CA GLN A 192 6.25 20.12 -6.75
C GLN A 192 7.52 20.25 -5.90
N LEU A 193 8.56 19.47 -6.19
CA LEU A 193 9.81 19.46 -5.44
C LEU A 193 10.76 20.58 -5.90
N GLY A 194 10.70 20.97 -7.17
CA GLY A 194 11.59 21.97 -7.75
C GLY A 194 13.06 21.63 -7.53
N ASP A 195 13.86 22.64 -7.15
CA ASP A 195 15.30 22.47 -6.96
C ASP A 195 15.69 21.76 -5.63
N LEU A 196 14.71 21.42 -4.79
CA LEU A 196 14.98 20.84 -3.46
C LEU A 196 15.39 19.37 -3.55
N ALA A 197 14.78 18.64 -4.47
CA ALA A 197 14.97 17.22 -4.62
C ALA A 197 14.47 16.72 -5.98
N THR A 198 15.04 15.61 -6.43
CA THR A 198 14.66 14.93 -7.66
C THR A 198 14.17 13.53 -7.34
N VAL A 199 13.05 13.11 -7.94
CA VAL A 199 12.59 11.72 -7.89
C VAL A 199 13.44 10.87 -8.83
N THR A 200 14.12 9.87 -8.28
CA THR A 200 15.00 8.98 -9.05
C THR A 200 14.27 7.73 -9.54
N ALA A 201 13.23 7.31 -8.82
CA ALA A 201 12.36 6.21 -9.22
C ALA A 201 10.97 6.37 -8.59
N LEU A 202 9.94 5.92 -9.30
CA LEU A 202 8.56 5.95 -8.86
C LEU A 202 7.83 4.68 -9.28
N GLN A 203 7.00 4.14 -8.39
CA GLN A 203 6.01 3.11 -8.73
C GLN A 203 4.65 3.53 -8.20
N ASN A 204 3.61 3.49 -9.05
CA ASN A 204 2.24 3.79 -8.64
C ASN A 204 1.63 2.55 -7.96
N ARG A 205 2.03 2.31 -6.71
CA ARG A 205 1.50 1.28 -5.81
C ARG A 205 1.93 1.58 -4.38
N VAL A 206 1.32 0.86 -3.43
CA VAL A 206 1.89 0.68 -2.08
C VAL A 206 2.80 -0.56 -2.02
N SER A 207 3.57 -0.68 -0.95
CA SER A 207 4.43 -1.84 -0.71
C SER A 207 3.63 -3.14 -0.53
N PRO A 208 4.20 -4.30 -0.90
CA PRO A 208 3.58 -5.61 -0.65
C PRO A 208 3.19 -5.86 0.80
N GLN A 209 3.97 -5.31 1.74
CA GLN A 209 3.70 -5.40 3.17
C GLN A 209 2.42 -4.64 3.53
N THR A 210 2.28 -3.39 3.08
CA THR A 210 1.06 -2.58 3.31
C THR A 210 -0.17 -3.24 2.71
N THR A 211 -0.05 -3.85 1.52
CA THR A 211 -1.17 -4.61 0.91
C THR A 211 -1.56 -5.81 1.77
N GLN A 212 -0.57 -6.57 2.26
CA GLN A 212 -0.82 -7.74 3.10
C GLN A 212 -1.43 -7.37 4.46
N GLU A 213 -0.90 -6.34 5.12
CA GLU A 213 -1.46 -5.82 6.38
C GLU A 213 -2.91 -5.36 6.18
N THR A 214 -3.19 -4.65 5.09
CA THR A 214 -4.55 -4.20 4.76
C THR A 214 -5.48 -5.37 4.47
N ARG A 215 -4.99 -6.40 3.75
CA ARG A 215 -5.71 -7.65 3.52
C ARG A 215 -6.09 -8.32 4.84
N ASP A 216 -5.15 -8.45 5.77
CA ASP A 216 -5.37 -9.09 7.06
C ASP A 216 -6.40 -8.32 7.91
N ILE A 217 -6.34 -6.98 7.87
CA ILE A 217 -7.35 -6.11 8.51
C ILE A 217 -8.72 -6.30 7.86
N LEU A 218 -8.82 -6.31 6.53
CA LEU A 218 -10.07 -6.52 5.81
C LEU A 218 -10.66 -7.89 6.11
N SER A 219 -9.85 -8.95 6.05
CA SER A 219 -10.26 -10.31 6.42
C SER A 219 -10.81 -10.36 7.84
N THR A 220 -10.09 -9.77 8.80
CA THR A 220 -10.55 -9.70 10.19
C THR A 220 -11.87 -8.95 10.31
N LYS A 221 -12.00 -7.78 9.67
CA LYS A 221 -13.22 -6.96 9.76
C LYS A 221 -14.42 -7.62 9.12
N LEU A 222 -14.26 -8.17 7.92
CA LEU A 222 -15.36 -8.82 7.19
C LEU A 222 -15.85 -10.07 7.93
N ASN A 223 -14.92 -10.90 8.41
CA ASN A 223 -15.25 -12.14 9.13
C ASN A 223 -15.70 -11.91 10.59
N TYR A 224 -15.46 -10.72 11.15
CA TYR A 224 -15.99 -10.35 12.48
C TYR A 224 -17.43 -9.82 12.41
N LEU A 225 -17.84 -9.25 11.26
CA LEU A 225 -19.13 -8.57 11.10
C LEU A 225 -20.26 -9.47 10.56
N GLY A 226 -19.97 -10.62 9.94
CA GLY A 226 -20.98 -11.48 9.34
C GLY A 226 -20.60 -12.95 9.37
N LEU A 227 -21.58 -13.82 9.61
CA LEU A 227 -21.47 -15.27 9.91
C LEU A 227 -20.98 -16.17 8.75
N ALA A 228 -20.20 -15.65 7.81
CA ALA A 228 -19.65 -16.38 6.68
C ALA A 228 -18.14 -16.12 6.56
N ASP A 229 -17.37 -17.17 6.27
CA ASP A 229 -15.91 -17.08 6.02
C ASP A 229 -15.69 -16.46 4.64
N ILE A 230 -15.58 -15.13 4.58
CA ILE A 230 -15.34 -14.35 3.36
C ILE A 230 -13.86 -14.51 2.97
N PRO A 231 -13.55 -15.16 1.83
CA PRO A 231 -12.18 -15.28 1.36
C PRO A 231 -11.61 -13.91 0.99
N VAL A 232 -10.48 -13.58 1.58
CA VAL A 232 -9.70 -12.37 1.25
C VAL A 232 -8.27 -12.81 0.93
N LYS A 233 -7.80 -12.52 -0.29
CA LYS A 233 -6.46 -12.90 -0.73
C LYS A 233 -5.78 -11.77 -1.49
N THR A 234 -4.45 -11.78 -1.50
CA THR A 234 -3.68 -10.89 -2.37
C THR A 234 -3.45 -11.55 -3.72
N ILE A 235 -3.47 -10.75 -4.80
CA ILE A 235 -3.21 -11.21 -6.17
C ILE A 235 -2.18 -10.28 -6.86
N SER A 236 -1.64 -10.74 -8.00
CA SER A 236 -0.65 -10.01 -8.82
C SER A 236 0.52 -9.47 -8.00
N ASP A 237 1.26 -10.36 -7.34
CA ASP A 237 2.43 -10.02 -6.53
C ASP A 237 2.14 -8.96 -5.45
N ASN A 238 1.10 -9.23 -4.64
CA ASN A 238 0.64 -8.38 -3.56
C ASN A 238 0.32 -6.94 -4.00
N ARG A 239 -0.16 -6.76 -5.23
CA ARG A 239 -0.62 -5.46 -5.72
C ARG A 239 -2.09 -5.22 -5.42
N TYR A 240 -2.93 -6.24 -5.59
CA TYR A 240 -4.37 -6.13 -5.39
C TYR A 240 -4.85 -7.04 -4.27
N ILE A 241 -5.98 -6.66 -3.67
CA ILE A 241 -6.73 -7.48 -2.72
C ILE A 241 -8.01 -7.93 -3.40
N GLU A 242 -8.22 -9.24 -3.47
CA GLU A 242 -9.46 -9.84 -3.95
C GLU A 242 -10.32 -10.28 -2.77
N VAL A 243 -11.60 -9.88 -2.80
CA VAL A 243 -12.63 -10.24 -1.84
C VAL A 243 -13.76 -10.94 -2.57
N GLU A 244 -14.09 -12.16 -2.14
CA GLU A 244 -15.16 -12.97 -2.72
C GLU A 244 -16.38 -12.96 -1.81
N PHE A 245 -17.50 -12.41 -2.28
CA PHE A 245 -18.78 -12.43 -1.58
C PHE A 245 -19.65 -13.53 -2.15
N ALA A 246 -19.92 -14.57 -1.35
CA ALA A 246 -20.97 -15.54 -1.66
C ALA A 246 -22.33 -14.83 -1.73
N ALA A 247 -23.22 -15.29 -2.62
CA ALA A 247 -24.60 -14.77 -2.73
C ALA A 247 -25.39 -15.01 -1.44
N THR A 248 -25.20 -14.13 -0.47
CA THR A 248 -26.15 -13.93 0.63
C THR A 248 -26.98 -12.72 0.22
N GLU A 249 -28.31 -12.83 0.27
CA GLU A 249 -29.20 -11.73 -0.12
C GLU A 249 -28.81 -10.44 0.61
N LEU A 250 -28.35 -9.45 -0.16
CA LEU A 250 -27.92 -8.13 0.31
C LEU A 250 -29.07 -7.30 0.93
N GLU A 251 -30.28 -7.86 1.02
CA GLU A 251 -31.48 -7.22 1.58
C GLU A 251 -31.59 -7.34 3.11
N GLN A 252 -30.73 -8.09 3.80
CA GLN A 252 -30.81 -8.27 5.27
C GLN A 252 -29.49 -8.07 6.04
N ALA A 253 -28.51 -7.35 5.48
CA ALA A 253 -27.31 -6.91 6.21
C ALA A 253 -27.40 -5.43 6.60
#